data_AF-X1SW25-F1
#
_entry.id   AF-X1SW25-F1
#
_cell.length_a   1.000
_cell.length_b   1.000
_cell.length_c   1.000
_cell.angle_alpha   90.00
_cell.angle_beta   90.00
_cell.angle_gamma   90.00
#
_symmetry.space_group_name_H-M   'P 1'
#
loop_
_entity.id
_entity.type
_entity.pdbx_description
1 polymer ?
#
loop_
_entity_poly.entity_id
_entity_poly.type
_entity_poly.pdbx_seq_one_letter_code
_entity_poly.pdbx_strand_id
1 'polypeptide(L)'
;LPFKSGTFAAAMTFSTLEHLWNPFLATSEVHRVLSENARFAGEAAFLEAMHDNSCFHMSPIGLEKCLGATGFQVESFAVRL
;
A
#
# COMPACT_ATOMS: atom_id res chain seq x y z
N LEU A 1 8.50 -7.21 11.35
CA LEU A 1 9.21 -7.86 10.23
C LEU A 1 10.72 -7.87 10.53
N PRO A 2 11.42 -9.02 10.49
CA PRO A 2 12.85 -9.10 10.82
C PRO A 2 13.76 -8.78 9.62
N PHE A 3 13.24 -8.12 8.57
CA PHE A 3 14.02 -7.80 7.37
C PHE A 3 14.79 -6.49 7.56
N LYS A 4 16.05 -6.50 7.12
CA LYS A 4 16.89 -5.32 7.07
C LYS A 4 16.32 -4.32 6.07
N SER A 5 16.67 -3.05 6.24
CA SER A 5 16.33 -2.03 5.26
C SER A 5 17.00 -2.34 3.90
N GLY A 6 16.34 -2.00 2.79
CA GLY A 6 16.93 -2.18 1.46
C GLY A 6 17.14 -3.64 1.00
N THR A 7 16.36 -4.58 1.53
CA THR A 7 16.53 -6.02 1.26
C THR A 7 15.91 -6.44 -0.08
N PHE A 8 14.73 -5.90 -0.43
CA PHE A 8 13.94 -6.42 -1.54
C PHE A 8 13.91 -5.46 -2.72
N ALA A 9 14.02 -5.98 -3.94
CA ALA A 9 13.89 -5.22 -5.18
C ALA A 9 12.43 -4.91 -5.56
N ALA A 10 11.47 -5.63 -4.96
CA ALA A 10 10.04 -5.37 -5.14
C ALA A 10 9.21 -5.90 -3.97
N ALA A 11 8.01 -5.35 -3.82
CA ALA A 11 6.98 -5.84 -2.92
C ALA A 11 5.62 -5.82 -3.61
N MET A 12 4.71 -6.69 -3.17
CA MET A 12 3.36 -6.75 -3.69
C MET A 12 2.34 -7.06 -2.59
N THR A 13 1.15 -6.46 -2.70
CA THR A 13 0.01 -6.74 -1.82
C THR A 13 -1.26 -6.90 -2.65
N PHE A 14 -2.17 -7.77 -2.22
CA PHE A 14 -3.46 -7.98 -2.87
C PHE A 14 -4.55 -7.86 -1.82
N SER A 15 -5.48 -6.92 -2.01
CA SER A 15 -6.59 -6.65 -1.08
C SER A 15 -6.15 -6.73 0.37
N THR A 16 -5.14 -5.95 0.73
CA THR A 16 -4.50 -6.02 2.05
C THR A 16 -4.56 -4.70 2.79
N LEU A 17 -4.25 -3.59 2.11
CA LEU A 17 -4.05 -2.30 2.78
C LEU A 17 -5.34 -1.80 3.46
N GLU A 18 -6.50 -2.12 2.90
CA GLU A 18 -7.83 -1.83 3.45
C GLU A 18 -8.11 -2.55 4.77
N HIS A 19 -7.48 -3.69 5.02
CA HIS A 19 -7.65 -4.49 6.24
C HIS A 19 -6.68 -4.11 7.36
N LEU A 20 -5.68 -3.27 7.07
CA LEU A 20 -4.69 -2.87 8.06
C LEU A 20 -5.21 -1.70 8.88
N TRP A 21 -5.18 -1.83 10.20
CA TRP A 21 -5.58 -0.76 11.14
C TRP A 21 -4.77 0.54 10.94
N ASN A 22 -3.50 0.42 10.55
CA ASN A 22 -2.65 1.56 10.24
C ASN A 22 -1.90 1.32 8.91
N PRO A 23 -2.52 1.67 7.78
CA PRO A 23 -1.91 1.44 6.47
C PRO A 23 -0.66 2.30 6.28
N PHE A 24 -0.57 3.49 6.90
CA PHE A 24 0.62 4.34 6.86
C PHE A 24 1.84 3.68 7.52
N LEU A 25 1.65 3.03 8.67
CA LEU A 25 2.75 2.31 9.32
C LEU A 25 3.19 1.12 8.47
N ALA A 26 2.23 0.41 7.87
CA ALA A 26 2.53 -0.73 7.01
C ALA A 26 3.29 -0.31 5.75
N THR A 27 2.83 0.73 5.04
CA THR A 27 3.51 1.23 3.84
C THR A 27 4.88 1.83 4.16
N SER A 28 5.06 2.44 5.34
CA SER A 28 6.38 2.88 5.82
C SER A 28 7.35 1.72 6.03
N GLU A 29 6.89 0.61 6.61
CA GLU A 29 7.71 -0.59 6.76
C GLU A 29 8.02 -1.27 5.42
N VAL A 30 7.07 -1.28 4.48
CA VAL A 30 7.34 -1.73 3.09
C VAL A 30 8.41 -0.85 2.46
N HIS A 31 8.28 0.47 2.52
CA HIS A 31 9.27 1.40 1.99
C HIS A 31 10.65 1.17 2.61
N ARG A 32 10.73 0.95 3.92
CA ARG A 32 12.00 0.69 4.62
C ARG A 32 12.72 -0.55 4.09
N VAL A 33 12.00 -1.65 3.85
CA VAL A 33 12.62 -2.92 3.43
C VAL A 33 12.91 -3.00 1.93
N LEU A 34 12.36 -2.09 1.14
CA LEU A 34 12.64 -1.99 -0.29
C LEU A 34 14.00 -1.31 -0.55
N SER A 35 14.75 -1.81 -1.53
CA SER A 35 15.98 -1.18 -2.01
C SER A 35 15.68 0.10 -2.78
N GLU A 36 16.71 0.91 -3.05
CA GLU A 36 16.58 2.03 -3.97
C GLU A 36 16.05 1.57 -5.34
N ASN A 37 15.20 2.38 -5.96
CA ASN A 37 14.53 2.10 -7.24
C ASN A 37 13.63 0.85 -7.27
N ALA A 38 13.38 0.21 -6.12
CA ALA A 38 12.46 -0.91 -6.03
C ALA A 38 11.02 -0.50 -6.35
N ARG A 39 10.21 -1.48 -6.74
CA ARG A 39 8.79 -1.27 -7.07
C ARG A 39 7.87 -1.84 -6.00
N PHE A 40 6.84 -1.10 -5.67
CA PHE A 40 5.70 -1.59 -4.90
C PHE A 40 4.46 -1.57 -5.78
N ALA A 41 3.75 -2.70 -5.85
CA ALA A 41 2.51 -2.82 -6.61
C ALA A 41 1.42 -3.44 -5.72
N GLY A 42 0.18 -3.04 -5.91
CA GLY A 42 -0.90 -3.70 -5.21
C GLY A 42 -2.27 -3.16 -5.56
N GLU A 43 -3.27 -3.75 -4.92
CA GLU A 43 -4.66 -3.37 -5.03
C GLU A 43 -5.32 -3.32 -3.64
N ALA A 44 -6.39 -2.54 -3.56
CA ALA A 44 -7.27 -2.43 -2.40
C ALA A 44 -8.72 -2.25 -2.89
N ALA A 45 -9.69 -2.73 -2.11
CA ALA A 45 -11.11 -2.55 -2.39
C ALA A 45 -11.48 -1.07 -2.58
N PHE A 46 -12.10 -0.75 -3.72
CA PHE A 46 -12.45 0.63 -4.08
C PHE A 46 -13.82 1.02 -3.54
N LEU A 47 -13.82 1.77 -2.42
CA LEU A 47 -15.01 2.36 -1.81
C LEU A 47 -16.22 1.41 -1.62
N GLU A 48 -15.98 0.11 -1.48
CA GLU A 48 -17.04 -0.86 -1.23
C GLU A 48 -17.74 -0.54 0.10
N ALA A 49 -19.07 -0.46 0.15
CA ALA A 49 -19.76 -0.02 1.37
C ALA A 49 -19.58 -0.98 2.57
N MET A 50 -19.44 -2.28 2.30
CA MET A 50 -19.18 -3.33 3.28
C MET A 50 -18.23 -4.35 2.64
N HIS A 51 -17.05 -4.59 3.24
CA HIS A 51 -16.06 -5.53 2.72
C HIS A 51 -15.37 -6.27 3.89
N ASP A 52 -15.90 -7.46 4.22
CA ASP A 52 -15.40 -8.35 5.28
C ASP A 52 -14.92 -7.61 6.55
N ASN A 53 -13.63 -7.70 6.87
CA ASN A 53 -12.98 -7.08 8.02
C ASN A 53 -12.12 -5.85 7.62
N SER A 54 -12.45 -5.18 6.51
CA SER A 54 -11.77 -3.94 6.13
C SER A 54 -11.91 -2.87 7.21
N CYS A 55 -10.77 -2.28 7.57
CA CYS A 55 -10.69 -1.12 8.43
C CYS A 55 -10.97 0.18 7.66
N PHE A 56 -10.69 0.19 6.35
CA PHE A 56 -10.78 1.38 5.50
C PHE A 56 -11.46 1.08 4.18
N HIS A 57 -12.26 2.05 3.71
CA HIS A 57 -12.82 2.07 2.37
C HIS A 57 -12.01 3.07 1.55
N MET A 58 -11.03 2.57 0.80
CA MET A 58 -10.03 3.43 0.19
C MET A 58 -10.54 4.01 -1.14
N SER A 59 -10.51 5.33 -1.26
CA SER A 59 -10.56 5.98 -2.56
C SER A 59 -9.16 5.96 -3.21
N PRO A 60 -9.04 6.12 -4.54
CA PRO A 60 -7.76 6.21 -5.21
C PRO A 60 -6.89 7.32 -4.65
N ILE A 61 -7.49 8.48 -4.36
CA ILE A 61 -6.79 9.62 -3.74
C ILE A 61 -6.33 9.26 -2.32
N GLY A 62 -7.17 8.57 -1.54
CA GLY A 62 -6.80 8.11 -0.19
C GLY A 62 -5.61 7.16 -0.21
N LEU A 63 -5.62 6.19 -1.13
CA LEU A 63 -4.52 5.25 -1.33
C LEU A 63 -3.25 5.97 -1.81
N GLU A 64 -3.36 6.89 -2.77
CA GLU A 64 -2.25 7.71 -3.24
C GLU A 64 -1.62 8.53 -2.10
N LYS A 65 -2.43 9.17 -1.25
CA LYS A 65 -1.95 9.91 -0.07
C LYS A 65 -1.30 9.00 0.97
N CYS A 66 -1.82 7.78 1.16
CA CYS A 66 -1.23 6.79 2.06
C CYS A 66 0.18 6.39 1.60
N LEU A 67 0.35 6.10 0.31
CA LEU A 67 1.64 5.75 -0.28
C LEU A 67 2.61 6.95 -0.29
N GLY A 68 2.14 8.12 -0.72
CA GLY A 68 2.95 9.34 -0.81
C GLY A 68 3.46 9.82 0.55
N ALA A 69 2.67 9.64 1.62
CA ALA A 69 3.09 9.98 2.97
C ALA A 69 4.27 9.14 3.49
N THR A 70 4.58 8.00 2.85
CA THR A 70 5.63 7.08 3.28
C THR A 70 6.82 7.01 2.33
N GLY A 71 6.95 7.99 1.43
CA GLY A 71 8.11 8.13 0.54
C GLY A 71 7.93 7.51 -0.85
N PHE A 72 6.82 6.84 -1.12
CA PHE A 72 6.54 6.34 -2.48
C PHE A 72 6.16 7.48 -3.43
N GLN A 73 6.59 7.35 -4.67
CA GLN A 73 6.10 8.13 -5.80
C GLN A 73 5.14 7.24 -6.59
N VAL A 74 3.87 7.65 -6.70
CA VAL A 74 2.86 6.88 -7.42
C VAL A 74 2.99 7.15 -8.92
N GLU A 75 3.43 6.14 -9.68
CA GLU A 75 3.62 6.26 -11.13
C GLU A 75 2.35 6.00 -11.94
N SER A 76 1.47 5.12 -11.44
CA SER A 76 0.21 4.80 -12.11
C SER A 76 -0.83 4.30 -11.11
N PHE A 77 -2.10 4.51 -11.43
CA PHE A 77 -3.23 3.90 -10.74
C PHE A 77 -4.32 3.54 -11.74
N ALA A 78 -5.15 2.56 -11.40
CA ALA A 78 -6.35 2.22 -12.16
C ALA A 78 -7.47 1.87 -11.19
N VAL A 79 -8.71 2.11 -11.62
CA VAL A 79 -9.92 1.64 -10.94
C VAL A 79 -10.61 0.68 -11.87
N ARG A 80 -10.99 -0.49 -11.34
CA ARG A 80 -11.85 -1.44 -12.02
C ARG A 80 -13.25 -1.28 -11.45
N LEU A 81 -14.21 -1.00 -12.33
CA LEU A 81 -15.63 -0.88 -12.02
C LEU A 81 -16.35 -2.18 -12.41
#